data_AF-A0A258E123-F1
#
_entry.id   AF-A0A258E123-F1
#
_cell.length_a   1.000
_cell.length_b   1.000
_cell.length_c   1.000
_cell.angle_alpha   90.00
_cell.angle_beta   90.00
_cell.angle_gamma   90.00
#
_symmetry.space_group_name_H-M   'P 1'
#
loop_
_entity.id
_entity.type
_entity.pdbx_description
1 polymer ?
#
loop_
_entity_poly.entity_id
_entity_poly.type
_entity_poly.pdbx_seq_one_letter_code
_entity_poly.pdbx_strand_id
1 'polypeptide(L)'
;MHRKAEWELARISRERAALEAKREQMLETLTHDLFGPLLVEVVAKNLNRLADDGARLASEEESQTLRVREQALASKRAERMAKNVAAVERHAEEKAAFQELVESATRPKGRANGDASLA
;
A
#
# COMPACT_ATOMS: atom_id res chain seq x y z
N MET A 1 4.20 -5.56 -0.22
CA MET A 1 4.16 -4.67 0.97
C MET A 1 2.73 -4.25 1.31
N HIS A 2 1.97 -3.63 0.40
CA HIS A 2 0.58 -3.17 0.64
C HIS A 2 -0.34 -4.25 1.23
N ARG A 3 -0.33 -5.45 0.63
CA ARG A 3 -1.12 -6.60 1.10
C ARG A 3 -0.80 -7.00 2.54
N LYS A 4 0.46 -6.98 2.97
CA LYS A 4 0.83 -7.32 4.35
C LYS A 4 0.25 -6.29 5.34
N ALA A 5 0.31 -5.00 4.98
CA ALA A 5 -0.16 -3.92 5.83
C ALA A 5 -1.70 -3.90 5.96
N GLU A 6 -2.42 -4.24 4.89
CA GLU A 6 -3.88 -4.44 4.90
C GLU A 6 -4.30 -5.64 5.75
N TRP A 7 -3.54 -6.74 5.69
CA TRP A 7 -3.81 -7.93 6.49
C TRP A 7 -3.64 -7.67 7.99
N GLU A 8 -2.69 -6.80 8.37
CA GLU A 8 -2.54 -6.35 9.75
C GLU A 8 -3.73 -5.51 10.22
N LEU A 9 -4.26 -4.60 9.39
CA LEU A 9 -5.50 -3.88 9.73
C LEU A 9 -6.68 -4.85 9.92
N ALA A 10 -6.81 -5.83 9.04
CA ALA A 10 -7.85 -6.86 9.17
C ALA A 10 -7.66 -7.72 10.42
N ARG A 11 -6.41 -8.00 10.83
CA ARG A 11 -6.10 -8.69 12.09
C ARG A 11 -6.53 -7.85 13.30
N ILE A 12 -6.13 -6.57 13.35
CA ILE A 12 -6.51 -5.63 14.42
C ILE A 12 -8.03 -5.53 14.54
N SER A 13 -8.74 -5.41 13.41
CA SER A 13 -10.21 -5.37 13.38
C SER A 13 -10.84 -6.64 13.99
N ARG A 14 -10.33 -7.82 13.65
CA ARG A 14 -10.79 -9.09 14.24
C ARG A 14 -10.52 -9.16 15.75
N GLU A 15 -9.37 -8.68 16.19
CA GLU A 15 -9.01 -8.65 17.62
C GLU A 15 -9.91 -7.70 18.42
N ARG A 16 -10.25 -6.54 17.86
CA ARG A 16 -11.24 -5.63 18.47
C ARG A 16 -12.62 -6.28 18.60
N ALA A 17 -13.10 -6.92 17.54
CA ALA A 17 -14.39 -7.64 17.58
C ALA A 17 -14.39 -8.76 18.64
N ALA A 18 -13.28 -9.49 18.76
CA ALA A 18 -13.14 -10.53 19.77
C ALA A 18 -13.09 -9.98 21.21
N LEU A 19 -12.48 -8.80 21.43
CA LEU A 19 -12.50 -8.15 22.73
C LEU A 19 -13.91 -7.69 23.11
N GLU A 20 -14.66 -7.11 22.18
CA GLU A 20 -16.03 -6.68 22.48
C GLU A 20 -16.97 -7.84 22.74
N ALA A 21 -16.85 -8.94 21.99
CA ALA A 21 -17.61 -10.16 22.30
C ALA A 21 -17.30 -10.69 23.71
N LYS A 22 -16.03 -10.67 24.15
CA LYS A 22 -15.65 -11.06 25.52
C LYS A 22 -16.21 -10.11 26.58
N ARG A 23 -16.20 -8.80 26.30
CA ARG A 23 -16.77 -7.80 27.19
C ARG A 23 -18.27 -8.01 27.35
N GLU A 24 -18.99 -8.21 26.25
CA GLU A 24 -20.43 -8.47 26.25
C GLU A 24 -20.75 -9.74 27.05
N GLN A 25 -20.02 -10.84 26.82
CA GLN A 25 -20.18 -12.07 27.58
C GLN A 25 -19.95 -11.89 29.09
N MET A 26 -18.95 -11.09 29.49
CA MET A 26 -18.70 -10.80 30.91
C MET A 26 -19.82 -9.96 31.53
N LEU A 27 -20.35 -8.99 30.79
CA LEU A 27 -21.47 -8.16 31.25
C LEU A 27 -22.77 -8.97 31.35
N GLU A 28 -23.03 -9.85 30.38
CA GLU A 28 -24.17 -10.77 30.39
C GLU A 28 -24.11 -11.73 31.59
N THR A 29 -22.93 -12.28 31.86
CA THR A 29 -22.67 -13.14 33.02
C THR A 29 -22.96 -12.38 34.33
N LEU A 30 -22.50 -11.12 34.45
CA LEU A 30 -22.80 -10.27 35.60
C LEU A 30 -24.30 -9.94 35.77
N THR A 31 -25.08 -9.94 34.69
CA THR A 31 -26.50 -9.58 34.76
C THR A 31 -27.40 -10.75 35.18
N HIS A 32 -26.96 -11.98 34.96
CA HIS A 32 -27.79 -13.18 35.16
C HIS A 32 -27.50 -13.92 36.48
N ASP A 33 -26.38 -13.65 37.15
CA ASP A 33 -25.95 -14.41 38.33
C ASP A 33 -25.88 -13.57 39.62
N LEU A 34 -26.35 -14.18 40.71
CA LEU A 34 -26.32 -13.67 42.09
C LEU A 34 -24.89 -13.77 42.66
N PHE A 35 -23.94 -13.05 42.07
CA PHE A 35 -22.54 -13.17 42.45
C PHE A 35 -22.22 -12.43 43.75
N GLY A 36 -21.45 -13.09 44.62
CA GLY A 36 -20.89 -12.47 45.82
C GLY A 36 -19.83 -11.41 45.50
N PRO A 37 -19.46 -10.55 46.48
CA PRO A 37 -18.57 -9.39 46.28
C PRO A 37 -17.21 -9.71 45.62
N LEU A 38 -16.66 -10.90 45.87
CA LEU A 38 -15.38 -11.33 45.30
C LEU A 38 -15.42 -11.55 43.77
N LEU A 39 -16.56 -12.02 43.24
CA LEU A 39 -16.72 -12.23 41.80
C LEU A 39 -16.88 -10.90 41.06
N VAL A 40 -17.51 -9.91 41.68
CA VAL A 40 -17.60 -8.54 41.15
C VAL A 40 -16.21 -7.91 41.01
N GLU A 41 -15.33 -8.07 42.00
CA GLU A 41 -13.97 -7.52 41.95
C GLU A 41 -13.13 -8.18 40.84
N VAL A 42 -13.26 -9.50 40.66
CA VAL A 42 -12.55 -10.24 39.60
C VAL A 42 -13.03 -9.79 38.22
N VAL A 43 -14.35 -9.65 38.02
CA VAL A 43 -14.88 -9.17 36.74
C VAL A 43 -14.48 -7.72 36.48
N ALA A 44 -14.50 -6.85 37.49
CA ALA A 44 -14.03 -5.47 37.35
C ALA A 44 -12.56 -5.38 36.92
N LYS A 45 -11.68 -6.21 37.50
CA LYS A 45 -10.27 -6.31 37.07
C LYS A 45 -10.13 -6.77 35.62
N ASN A 46 -10.92 -7.77 35.22
CA ASN A 46 -10.92 -8.27 33.84
C ASN A 46 -11.45 -7.22 32.86
N LEU A 47 -12.51 -6.49 33.20
CA LEU A 47 -13.04 -5.39 32.37
C LEU A 47 -12.03 -4.26 32.21
N ASN A 48 -11.33 -3.87 33.28
CA ASN A 48 -10.26 -2.88 33.20
C ASN A 48 -9.12 -3.36 32.29
N ARG A 49 -8.73 -4.63 32.39
CA ARG A 49 -7.74 -5.21 31.49
C ARG A 49 -8.20 -5.22 30.03
N LEU A 50 -9.47 -5.55 29.76
CA LEU A 50 -10.04 -5.47 28.42
C LEU A 50 -10.05 -4.02 27.89
N ALA A 51 -10.30 -3.04 28.76
CA ALA A 51 -10.23 -1.62 28.39
C ALA A 51 -8.80 -1.19 28.03
N ASP A 52 -7.80 -1.62 28.81
CA ASP A 52 -6.39 -1.36 28.51
C ASP A 52 -5.96 -2.01 27.18
N ASP A 53 -6.36 -3.27 26.96
CA ASP A 53 -6.11 -3.97 25.69
C ASP A 53 -6.81 -3.28 24.51
N GLY A 54 -8.02 -2.76 24.72
CA GLY A 54 -8.75 -1.97 23.74
C GLY A 54 -8.05 -0.65 23.38
N ALA A 55 -7.55 0.08 24.39
CA ALA A 55 -6.79 1.31 24.18
C ALA A 55 -5.48 1.06 23.43
N ARG A 56 -4.78 -0.03 23.76
CA ARG A 56 -3.57 -0.45 23.05
C ARG A 56 -3.87 -0.77 21.58
N LEU A 57 -4.91 -1.56 21.30
CA LEU A 57 -5.31 -1.89 19.92
C LEU A 57 -5.74 -0.66 19.12
N ALA A 58 -6.41 0.32 19.74
CA ALA A 58 -6.76 1.57 19.06
C ALA A 58 -5.51 2.36 18.65
N SER A 59 -4.49 2.42 19.51
CA SER A 59 -3.20 3.05 19.19
C SER A 59 -2.44 2.31 18.08
N GLU A 60 -2.48 0.97 18.10
CA GLU A 60 -1.91 0.13 17.05
C GLU A 60 -2.63 0.35 15.70
N GLU A 61 -3.97 0.48 15.71
CA GLU A 61 -4.80 0.75 14.54
C GLU A 61 -4.46 2.10 13.89
N GLU A 62 -4.34 3.16 14.71
CA GLU A 62 -3.97 4.50 14.24
C GLU A 62 -2.58 4.49 13.60
N SER A 63 -1.60 3.89 14.28
CA SER A 63 -0.23 3.76 13.80
C SER A 63 -0.17 2.99 12.47
N GLN A 64 -0.93 1.90 12.36
CA GLN A 64 -0.95 1.10 11.15
C GLN A 64 -1.67 1.80 9.99
N THR A 65 -2.72 2.56 10.29
CA THR A 65 -3.44 3.38 9.30
C THR A 65 -2.51 4.43 8.69
N LEU A 66 -1.71 5.10 9.51
CA LEU A 66 -0.70 6.07 9.04
C LEU A 66 0.33 5.40 8.12
N ARG A 67 0.86 4.24 8.51
CA ARG A 67 1.83 3.49 7.69
C ARG A 67 1.25 3.08 6.34
N VAL A 68 0.02 2.58 6.30
CA VAL A 68 -0.66 2.21 5.04
C VAL A 68 -0.81 3.44 4.14
N ARG A 69 -1.24 4.57 4.71
CA ARG A 69 -1.39 5.83 3.97
C ARG A 69 -0.06 6.31 3.39
N GLU A 70 1.01 6.29 4.17
CA GLU A 70 2.36 6.69 3.72
C GLU A 70 2.85 5.79 2.58
N GLN A 71 2.65 4.47 2.70
CA GLN A 71 3.00 3.51 1.65
C GLN A 71 2.21 3.76 0.36
N ALA A 72 0.91 4.02 0.46
CA ALA A 72 0.07 4.35 -0.70
C ALA A 72 0.54 5.64 -1.41
N LEU A 73 0.89 6.67 -0.65
CA LEU A 73 1.45 7.92 -1.19
C LEU A 73 2.82 7.71 -1.84
N ALA A 74 3.67 6.87 -1.25
CA ALA A 74 4.95 6.50 -1.84
C ALA A 74 4.77 5.75 -3.18
N SER A 75 3.87 4.77 -3.23
CA SER A 75 3.53 4.04 -4.47
C SER A 75 3.05 5.00 -5.55
N LYS A 76 2.10 5.88 -5.22
CA LYS A 76 1.57 6.87 -6.16
C LYS A 76 2.64 7.82 -6.69
N ARG A 77 3.60 8.22 -5.86
CA ARG A 77 4.74 9.04 -6.29
C ARG A 77 5.65 8.29 -7.24
N ALA A 78 5.98 7.03 -6.94
CA ALA A 78 6.78 6.17 -7.80
C ALA A 78 6.11 5.93 -9.16
N GLU A 79 4.80 5.64 -9.17
CA GLU A 79 4.01 5.48 -10.40
C GLU A 79 4.02 6.74 -11.27
N ARG A 80 3.90 7.92 -10.66
CA ARG A 80 3.98 9.19 -11.38
C ARG A 80 5.37 9.41 -11.99
N MET A 81 6.43 9.11 -11.25
CA MET A 81 7.80 9.22 -11.77
C MET A 81 8.02 8.26 -12.94
N ALA A 82 7.57 7.00 -12.82
CA ALA A 82 7.67 6.02 -13.90
C ALA A 82 6.94 6.49 -15.17
N LYS A 83 5.73 7.05 -15.03
CA LYS A 83 4.98 7.65 -16.16
C LYS A 83 5.73 8.80 -16.82
N ASN A 84 6.36 9.66 -16.02
CA ASN A 84 7.14 10.79 -16.54
C ASN A 84 8.38 10.30 -17.29
N VAL A 85 9.13 9.34 -16.75
CA VAL A 85 10.30 8.75 -17.43
C VAL A 85 9.88 8.12 -18.75
N ALA A 86 8.83 7.31 -18.77
CA ALA A 86 8.30 6.70 -19.98
C ALA A 86 7.79 7.72 -21.01
N ALA A 87 7.35 8.91 -20.60
CA ALA A 87 6.98 9.98 -21.52
C ALA A 87 8.23 10.67 -22.12
N VAL A 88 9.26 10.88 -21.31
CA VAL A 88 10.54 11.45 -21.76
C VAL A 88 11.24 10.52 -22.74
N GLU A 89 11.28 9.21 -22.44
CA GLU A 89 11.87 8.20 -23.32
C GLU A 89 11.17 8.15 -24.67
N ARG A 90 9.82 8.09 -24.68
CA ARG A 90 9.04 8.13 -25.94
C ARG A 90 9.33 9.37 -26.76
N HIS A 91 9.39 10.55 -26.14
CA HIS A 91 9.71 11.78 -26.86
C HIS A 91 11.16 11.78 -27.39
N ALA A 92 12.10 11.17 -26.66
CA ALA A 92 13.47 11.03 -27.12
C ALA A 92 13.59 10.08 -28.32
N GLU A 93 12.86 8.95 -28.28
CA GLU A 93 12.75 7.99 -29.39
C GLU A 93 12.13 8.62 -30.63
N GLU A 94 11.01 9.35 -30.47
CA GLU A 94 10.35 10.08 -31.56
C GLU A 94 11.30 11.10 -32.21
N LYS A 95 12.05 11.85 -31.39
CA LYS A 95 13.02 12.82 -31.88
C LYS A 95 14.18 12.15 -32.62
N ALA A 96 14.70 11.03 -32.10
CA ALA A 96 15.77 10.28 -32.74
C ALA A 96 15.32 9.71 -34.10
N ALA A 97 14.12 9.10 -34.15
CA ALA A 97 13.53 8.58 -35.38
C ALA A 97 13.31 9.69 -36.43
N PHE A 98 12.86 10.88 -36.00
CA PHE A 98 12.71 12.02 -36.89
C PHE A 98 14.06 12.50 -37.45
N GLN A 99 15.10 12.57 -36.62
CA GLN A 99 16.45 12.94 -37.05
C GLN A 99 16.99 11.94 -38.08
N GLU A 100 16.84 10.64 -37.83
CA GLU A 100 17.24 9.59 -38.77
C GLU A 100 16.50 9.71 -40.12
N LEU A 101 15.21 10.03 -40.09
CA LEU A 101 14.42 10.21 -41.31
C LEU A 101 14.90 11.42 -42.12
N VAL A 102 15.21 12.55 -41.47
CA VAL A 102 15.77 13.74 -42.12
C VAL A 102 17.16 13.46 -42.70
N GLU A 103 18.03 12.78 -41.96
CA GLU A 103 19.35 12.36 -42.46
C GLU A 103 19.25 11.43 -43.67
N SER A 104 18.31 10.49 -43.65
CA SER A 104 18.05 9.58 -44.77
C SER A 104 17.52 10.31 -46.02
N ALA A 105 16.68 11.33 -45.83
CA ALA A 105 16.11 12.13 -46.91
C ALA A 105 17.11 13.11 -47.53
N THR A 106 18.09 13.57 -46.76
CA THR A 106 19.17 14.46 -47.22
C THR A 106 20.38 13.73 -47.75
N ARG A 107 20.49 12.40 -47.54
CA ARG A 107 21.51 11.58 -48.19
C ARG A 107 21.30 11.60 -49.71
N PRO A 108 22.29 12.06 -50.49
CA PRO A 108 22.17 12.07 -51.95
C PRO A 108 22.02 10.63 -52.46
N LYS A 109 21.01 10.41 -53.31
CA LYS A 109 20.73 9.16 -54.02
C LYS A 109 21.76 8.88 -55.13
N GLY A 110 23.04 8.98 -54.80
CA GLY A 110 24.10 9.11 -55.79
C GLY A 110 25.48 8.72 -55.28
N ARG A 111 25.65 7.43 -54.95
CA ARG A 111 26.88 6.68 -55.22
C ARG A 111 26.50 5.22 -55.52
N ALA A 112 25.69 5.03 -56.56
CA ALA A 112 25.83 3.83 -57.36
C ALA A 112 27.14 4.03 -58.12
N ASN A 113 28.20 3.34 -57.69
CA ASN A 113 29.51 3.34 -58.34
C ASN A 113 29.32 3.05 -59.83
N GLY A 114 29.45 4.08 -60.66
CA GLY A 114 30.09 3.93 -61.94
C GLY A 114 31.56 3.67 -61.66
N ASP A 115 31.97 2.42 -61.85
CA ASP A 115 33.31 2.02 -62.29
C ASP A 115 33.27 0.51 -62.51
N ALA A 116 32.62 0.13 -63.61
CA ALA A 116 32.79 -1.17 -64.26
C ALA A 116 32.99 -0.89 -65.75
N SER A 117 34.05 -0.17 -66.08
CA SER A 117 34.60 -0.14 -67.44
C SER A 117 36.08 0.22 -67.38
N LEU A 118 36.92 -0.78 -67.65
CA LEU A 118 38.32 -0.79 -68.11
C LEU A 118 39.19 -1.77 -67.33
N ALA A 119 39.10 -3.05 -67.74
CA ALA A 119 40.23 -3.95 -67.96
C ALA A 119 39.73 -5.21 -68.69
#